data_AF-A0A835LPR2-F1
#
_entry.id   AF-A0A835LPR2-F1
#
_cell.length_a   1.000
_cell.length_b   1.000
_cell.length_c   1.000
_cell.angle_alpha   90.00
_cell.angle_beta   90.00
_cell.angle_gamma   90.00
#
_symmetry.space_group_name_H-M   'P 1'
#
loop_
_entity.id
_entity.type
_entity.pdbx_description
1 polymer ?
#
loop_
_entity_poly.entity_id
_entity_poly.type
_entity_poly.pdbx_seq_one_letter_code
_entity_poly.pdbx_strand_id
1 'polypeptide(L)'
;MGGGERHPKPSVFKMYSKRDDENAPTNTNLGENLGLFMDLQTFGDRVLRKLCFSHVVHSIQRMNMKHKNDAKNRALQNIIFSMLQNKDEGKTKRALVVLCDLHHRRVWFDERTANAISTACFHSSSR
;
A
#
# COMPACT_ATOMS: atom_id res chain seq x y z
N MET A 1 -16.32 38.87 47.01
CA MET A 1 -15.90 37.47 46.79
C MET A 1 -16.74 36.90 45.65
N GLY A 2 -16.28 37.02 44.40
CA GLY A 2 -16.95 36.45 43.22
C GLY A 2 -16.03 35.39 42.61
N GLY A 3 -16.27 34.13 42.94
CA GLY A 3 -15.52 33.01 42.40
C GLY A 3 -15.95 32.75 40.96
N GLY A 4 -15.13 33.19 40.00
CA GLY A 4 -15.31 32.85 38.59
C GLY A 4 -14.96 31.38 38.36
N GLU A 5 -15.97 30.55 38.09
CA GLU A 5 -15.80 29.17 37.65
C GLU A 5 -15.12 29.17 36.27
N ARG A 6 -13.82 28.86 36.26
CA ARG A 6 -13.07 28.60 35.03
C ARG A 6 -13.48 27.22 34.51
N HIS A 7 -14.47 27.17 33.63
CA HIS A 7 -14.67 26.01 32.77
C HIS A 7 -13.41 25.74 31.94
N PRO A 8 -12.84 24.52 31.95
CA PRO A 8 -11.70 24.22 31.10
C PRO A 8 -12.17 24.20 29.65
N LYS A 9 -11.59 25.07 28.81
CA LYS A 9 -11.78 24.99 27.36
C LYS A 9 -11.34 23.59 26.90
N PRO A 10 -12.15 22.86 26.13
CA PRO A 10 -11.76 21.54 25.66
C PRO A 10 -10.46 21.67 24.85
N SER A 11 -9.46 20.90 25.24
CA SER A 11 -8.20 20.77 24.51
C SER A 11 -8.49 20.47 23.04
N VAL A 12 -7.83 21.19 22.13
CA VAL A 12 -7.92 21.00 20.67
C VAL A 12 -7.74 19.52 20.27
N PHE A 13 -6.99 18.78 21.08
CA PHE A 13 -6.75 17.35 20.92
C PHE A 13 -8.00 16.47 21.14
N LYS A 14 -8.95 16.90 21.97
CA LYS A 14 -10.22 16.18 22.19
C LYS A 14 -11.25 16.45 21.08
N MET A 15 -11.00 17.45 20.24
CA MET A 15 -11.81 17.79 19.07
C MET A 15 -11.47 16.95 17.82
N TYR A 16 -10.42 16.13 17.92
CA TYR A 16 -9.98 15.15 16.93
C TYR A 16 -10.30 13.70 17.32
N SER A 17 -11.19 13.47 18.29
CA SER A 17 -11.49 12.11 18.77
C SER A 17 -12.96 11.69 18.60
N LYS A 18 -13.73 12.44 17.81
CA LYS A 18 -15.08 12.06 17.35
C LYS A 18 -15.41 12.88 16.10
N ARG A 19 -15.00 12.39 14.94
CA ARG A 19 -15.47 12.83 13.62
C ARG A 19 -15.26 11.64 12.68
N ASP A 20 -16.30 10.82 12.61
CA ASP A 20 -16.76 10.16 11.39
C ASP A 20 -15.66 9.50 10.53
N ASP A 21 -15.15 8.37 11.00
CA ASP A 21 -14.32 7.44 10.20
C ASP A 21 -15.13 6.72 9.09
N GLU A 22 -16.33 7.20 8.75
CA GLU A 22 -17.22 6.55 7.79
C GLU A 22 -17.38 7.29 6.45
N ASN A 23 -16.81 8.49 6.27
CA ASN A 23 -16.93 9.17 4.97
C ASN A 23 -15.85 10.23 4.66
N ALA A 24 -14.57 9.87 4.76
CA ALA A 24 -13.54 10.58 3.99
C ALA A 24 -13.56 10.05 2.55
N PRO A 25 -13.88 10.87 1.52
CA PRO A 25 -13.85 10.43 0.13
C PRO A 25 -12.39 10.41 -0.35
N THR A 26 -11.61 9.44 0.12
CA THR A 26 -10.54 8.87 -0.70
C THR A 26 -11.12 7.63 -1.37
N ASN A 27 -12.14 7.83 -2.21
CA ASN A 27 -12.56 6.85 -3.20
C ASN A 27 -11.51 6.79 -4.33
N THR A 28 -10.26 6.55 -3.96
CA THR A 28 -9.22 6.20 -4.93
C THR A 28 -9.30 4.69 -4.99
N ASN A 29 -10.07 4.16 -5.93
CA ASN A 29 -10.16 2.73 -6.16
C ASN A 29 -8.74 2.21 -6.40
N LEU A 30 -8.20 1.44 -5.45
CA LEU A 30 -6.85 0.91 -5.52
C LEU A 30 -6.67 0.06 -6.79
N GLY A 31 -7.71 -0.65 -7.23
CA GLY A 31 -7.64 -1.44 -8.46
C GLY A 31 -7.33 -0.61 -9.70
N GLU A 32 -7.92 0.58 -9.79
CA GLU A 32 -7.75 1.50 -10.92
C GLU A 32 -6.42 2.26 -10.85
N ASN A 33 -5.96 2.58 -9.63
CA ASN A 33 -4.80 3.46 -9.42
C ASN A 33 -3.51 2.72 -9.04
N LEU A 34 -3.56 1.40 -8.82
CA LEU A 34 -2.38 0.62 -8.43
C LEU A 34 -1.25 0.78 -9.46
N GLY A 35 -1.55 0.68 -10.76
CA GLY A 35 -0.57 0.87 -11.82
C GLY A 35 0.12 2.23 -11.72
N LEU A 36 -0.65 3.30 -11.52
CA LEU A 36 -0.12 4.65 -11.33
C LEU A 36 0.79 4.74 -10.10
N PHE A 37 0.36 4.24 -8.95
CA PHE A 37 1.21 4.27 -7.74
C PHE A 37 2.48 3.44 -7.89
N MET A 38 2.43 2.37 -8.67
CA MET A 38 3.62 1.58 -8.96
C MET A 38 4.57 2.32 -9.90
N ASP A 39 4.06 2.96 -10.96
CA ASP A 39 4.87 3.80 -11.84
C ASP A 39 5.45 5.02 -11.10
N LEU A 40 4.68 5.67 -10.22
CA LEU A 40 5.15 6.80 -9.42
C LEU A 40 6.40 6.46 -8.57
N GLN A 41 6.58 5.19 -8.21
CA GLN A 41 7.76 4.76 -7.45
C GLN A 41 9.07 4.76 -8.26
N THR A 42 9.02 4.85 -9.60
CA THR A 42 10.21 4.80 -10.46
C THR A 42 10.81 6.18 -10.77
N PHE A 43 10.09 7.29 -10.57
CA PHE A 43 10.52 8.65 -10.93
C PHE A 43 11.61 9.29 -10.04
N GLY A 44 12.41 8.50 -9.33
CA GLY A 44 13.62 8.98 -8.64
C GLY A 44 13.43 9.71 -7.30
N ASP A 45 12.28 10.32 -7.01
CA ASP A 45 12.04 10.99 -5.71
C ASP A 45 11.86 9.98 -4.56
N ARG A 46 12.68 10.11 -3.52
CA ARG A 46 12.71 9.17 -2.38
C ARG A 46 11.47 9.27 -1.51
N VAL A 47 10.93 10.47 -1.32
CA VAL A 47 9.77 10.72 -0.46
C VAL A 47 8.52 10.18 -1.15
N LEU A 48 8.32 10.53 -2.42
CA LEU A 48 7.24 10.04 -3.25
C LEU A 48 7.26 8.51 -3.32
N ARG A 49 8.43 7.92 -3.58
CA ARG A 49 8.57 6.45 -3.60
C ARG A 49 8.11 5.83 -2.28
N LYS A 50 8.53 6.38 -1.14
CA LYS A 50 8.15 5.86 0.18
C LYS A 50 6.64 6.02 0.43
N LEU A 51 6.07 7.15 0.03
CA LEU A 51 4.64 7.43 0.17
C LEU A 51 3.79 6.46 -0.69
N CYS A 52 4.11 6.32 -1.98
CA CYS A 52 3.41 5.41 -2.88
C CYS A 52 3.54 3.95 -2.44
N PHE A 53 4.75 3.52 -2.07
CA PHE A 53 4.99 2.17 -1.53
C PHE A 53 4.13 1.91 -0.29
N SER A 54 4.19 2.81 0.69
CA SER A 54 3.44 2.67 1.94
C SER A 54 1.93 2.69 1.69
N HIS A 55 1.45 3.56 0.80
CA HIS A 55 0.05 3.61 0.44
C HIS A 55 -0.42 2.29 -0.18
N VAL A 56 0.31 1.75 -1.16
CA VAL A 56 -0.03 0.46 -1.81
C VAL A 56 -0.09 -0.66 -0.78
N VAL A 57 0.97 -0.85 0.01
CA VAL A 57 1.04 -1.93 1.01
C VAL A 57 -0.09 -1.82 2.04
N HIS A 58 -0.28 -0.64 2.65
CA HIS A 58 -1.29 -0.46 3.67
C HIS A 58 -2.71 -0.55 3.12
N SER A 59 -2.96 -0.12 1.88
CA SER A 59 -4.28 -0.24 1.26
C SER A 59 -4.61 -1.70 0.94
N ILE A 60 -3.66 -2.49 0.43
CA ILE A 60 -3.85 -3.95 0.21
C ILE A 60 -4.05 -4.67 1.55
N GLN A 61 -3.24 -4.35 2.56
CA GLN A 61 -3.37 -4.96 3.90
C GLN A 61 -4.73 -4.64 4.53
N ARG A 62 -5.16 -3.37 4.52
CA ARG A 62 -6.47 -2.97 5.06
C ARG A 62 -7.62 -3.68 4.35
N MET A 63 -7.54 -3.85 3.04
CA MET A 63 -8.54 -4.58 2.25
C MET A 63 -8.65 -6.06 2.66
N ASN A 64 -7.56 -6.67 3.13
CA ASN A 64 -7.50 -8.08 3.54
C ASN A 64 -7.67 -8.29 5.05
N MET A 65 -7.89 -7.24 5.85
CA MET A 65 -7.89 -7.31 7.31
C MET A 65 -9.10 -8.07 7.89
N LYS A 66 -10.27 -7.94 7.26
CA LYS A 66 -11.50 -8.62 7.73
C LYS A 66 -11.68 -10.00 7.08
N HIS A 67 -11.60 -10.05 5.74
CA HIS A 67 -11.69 -11.27 4.96
C HIS A 67 -10.75 -11.19 3.77
N LYS A 68 -10.17 -12.33 3.41
CA LYS A 68 -9.34 -12.44 2.21
C LYS A 68 -10.24 -12.27 0.98
N ASN A 69 -9.99 -11.24 0.18
CA ASN A 69 -10.74 -11.00 -1.06
C ASN A 69 -9.93 -11.52 -2.26
N ASP A 70 -10.02 -12.83 -2.51
CA ASP A 70 -9.19 -13.50 -3.51
C ASP A 70 -9.39 -12.94 -4.93
N ALA A 71 -10.61 -12.54 -5.30
CA ALA A 71 -10.88 -11.95 -6.61
C ALA A 71 -10.15 -10.60 -6.79
N LYS A 72 -10.25 -9.70 -5.80
CA LYS A 72 -9.54 -8.41 -5.84
C LYS A 72 -8.04 -8.62 -5.75
N ASN A 73 -7.57 -9.49 -4.87
CA ASN A 73 -6.14 -9.82 -4.75
C ASN A 73 -5.59 -10.32 -6.07
N ARG A 74 -6.28 -11.23 -6.76
CA ARG A 74 -5.84 -11.77 -8.04
C ARG A 74 -5.73 -10.68 -9.12
N ALA A 75 -6.67 -9.73 -9.14
CA ALA A 75 -6.60 -8.58 -10.04
C ALA A 75 -5.38 -7.68 -9.75
N LEU A 76 -5.14 -7.34 -8.49
CA LEU A 76 -4.00 -6.50 -8.09
C LEU A 76 -2.65 -7.22 -8.31
N GLN A 77 -2.58 -8.51 -8.00
CA GLN A 77 -1.42 -9.36 -8.28
C GLN A 77 -1.08 -9.37 -9.77
N ASN A 78 -2.07 -9.48 -10.66
CA ASN A 78 -1.82 -9.47 -12.10
C ASN A 78 -1.15 -8.16 -12.56
N ILE A 79 -1.52 -7.02 -11.98
CA ILE A 79 -0.91 -5.72 -12.28
C ILE A 79 0.56 -5.71 -11.83
N ILE A 80 0.86 -6.20 -10.63
CA ILE A 80 2.24 -6.21 -10.12
C ILE A 80 3.10 -7.25 -10.84
N PHE A 81 2.53 -8.41 -11.20
CA PHE A 81 3.24 -9.44 -11.96
C PHE A 81 3.56 -9.00 -13.39
N SER A 82 2.67 -8.28 -14.07
CA SER A 82 3.00 -7.72 -15.39
C SER A 82 4.13 -6.71 -15.31
N MET A 83 4.20 -5.93 -14.22
CA MET A 83 5.30 -4.99 -13.96
C MET A 83 6.61 -5.70 -13.58
N LEU A 84 6.55 -6.84 -12.89
CA LEU A 84 7.71 -7.67 -12.56
C LEU A 84 8.36 -8.27 -13.82
N GLN A 85 7.59 -8.47 -14.88
CA GLN A 85 8.06 -8.98 -16.18
C GLN A 85 8.49 -7.85 -17.14
N ASN A 86 8.57 -6.60 -16.66
CA ASN A 86 8.94 -5.46 -17.50
C ASN A 86 10.43 -5.47 -17.84
N LYS A 87 10.79 -4.92 -19.01
CA LYS A 87 12.19 -4.72 -19.41
C LYS A 87 12.88 -3.60 -18.63
N ASP A 88 12.10 -2.66 -18.10
CA ASP A 88 12.60 -1.59 -17.22
C ASP A 88 12.97 -2.17 -15.85
N GLU A 89 14.26 -2.19 -15.55
CA GLU A 89 14.76 -2.70 -14.27
C GLU A 89 14.24 -1.92 -13.06
N GLY A 90 14.01 -0.62 -13.21
CA GLY A 90 13.44 0.21 -12.16
C GLY A 90 12.06 -0.28 -11.78
N LYS A 91 11.20 -0.51 -12.77
CA LYS A 91 9.85 -1.06 -12.59
C LYS A 91 9.89 -2.45 -11.96
N THR A 92 10.72 -3.35 -12.50
CA THR A 92 10.87 -4.72 -12.01
C THR A 92 11.36 -4.76 -10.55
N LYS A 93 12.37 -3.95 -10.20
CA LYS A 93 12.87 -3.83 -8.83
C LYS A 93 11.79 -3.31 -7.87
N ARG A 94 10.94 -2.35 -8.29
CA ARG A 94 9.84 -1.85 -7.45
C ARG A 94 8.74 -2.89 -7.26
N ALA A 95 8.35 -3.58 -8.32
CA ALA A 95 7.38 -4.68 -8.24
C ALA A 95 7.84 -5.78 -7.27
N LEU A 96 9.11 -6.20 -7.38
CA LEU A 96 9.68 -7.22 -6.49
C LEU A 96 9.66 -6.80 -5.03
N VAL A 97 10.04 -5.55 -4.71
CA VAL A 97 10.02 -5.02 -3.34
C VAL A 97 8.62 -5.04 -2.74
N VAL A 98 7.60 -4.67 -3.52
CA VAL A 98 6.19 -4.71 -3.06
C VAL A 98 5.73 -6.16 -2.81
N LEU A 99 6.06 -7.09 -3.71
CA LEU A 99 5.72 -8.51 -3.53
C LEU A 99 6.39 -9.10 -2.28
N CYS A 100 7.68 -8.82 -2.07
CA CYS A 100 8.42 -9.30 -0.90
C CYS A 100 7.79 -8.79 0.42
N ASP A 101 7.42 -7.52 0.50
CA ASP A 101 6.83 -6.93 1.71
C ASP A 101 5.43 -7.52 1.99
N LEU A 102 4.57 -7.63 0.98
CA LEU A 102 3.23 -8.24 1.13
C LEU A 102 3.30 -9.72 1.51
N HIS A 103 4.25 -10.46 0.96
CA HIS A 103 4.50 -11.86 1.31
C HIS A 103 5.01 -12.00 2.74
N HIS A 104 5.97 -11.15 3.16
CA HIS A 104 6.51 -11.15 4.52
C HIS A 104 5.43 -10.83 5.57
N ARG A 105 4.51 -9.90 5.25
CA ARG A 105 3.36 -9.55 6.10
C ARG A 105 2.23 -10.59 6.12
N ARG A 106 2.40 -11.71 5.40
CA ARG A 106 1.39 -12.76 5.23
C ARG A 106 0.08 -12.30 4.57
N VAL A 107 0.08 -11.16 3.87
CA VAL A 107 -1.12 -10.64 3.18
C VAL A 107 -1.35 -11.41 1.88
N TRP A 108 -0.30 -11.57 1.07
CA TRP A 108 -0.29 -12.42 -0.12
C TRP A 108 0.65 -13.61 0.12
N PHE A 109 0.20 -14.50 0.99
CA PHE A 109 0.93 -15.73 1.34
C PHE A 109 0.40 -16.91 0.54
N ASP A 110 0.60 -16.86 -0.78
CA ASP A 110 0.19 -17.90 -1.72
C ASP A 110 1.35 -18.35 -2.61
N GLU A 111 1.21 -19.55 -3.16
CA GLU A 111 2.21 -20.18 -4.02
C GLU A 111 2.57 -19.31 -5.23
N ARG A 112 1.59 -18.63 -5.82
CA ARG A 112 1.79 -17.79 -7.01
C ARG A 112 2.73 -16.62 -6.70
N THR A 113 2.52 -15.97 -5.55
CA THR A 113 3.38 -14.89 -5.07
C THR A 113 4.78 -15.38 -4.74
N ALA A 114 4.91 -16.53 -4.06
CA ALA A 114 6.21 -17.13 -3.74
C ALA A 114 7.00 -17.49 -5.00
N ASN A 115 6.34 -18.11 -5.98
CA ASN A 115 6.95 -18.48 -7.26
C ASN A 115 7.39 -17.24 -8.04
N ALA A 116 6.58 -16.17 -8.07
CA ALA A 116 6.95 -14.92 -8.74
C ALA A 116 8.20 -14.28 -8.13
N ILE A 117 8.29 -14.23 -6.79
CA ILE A 117 9.48 -13.73 -6.08
C ILE A 117 10.70 -14.60 -6.41
N SER A 118 10.58 -15.92 -6.32
CA SER A 118 11.66 -16.86 -6.61
C SER A 118 12.20 -16.67 -8.04
N THR A 119 11.32 -16.71 -9.04
CA THR A 119 11.69 -16.53 -10.45
C THR A 119 12.36 -15.18 -10.70
N ALA A 120 11.88 -14.10 -10.07
CA ALA A 120 12.49 -12.79 -10.20
C ALA A 120 13.89 -12.71 -9.57
N CYS A 121 14.13 -13.43 -8.47
CA CYS A 121 15.45 -13.51 -7.84
C CYS A 121 16.49 -14.25 -8.70
N PHE A 122 16.07 -15.23 -9.49
CA PHE A 122 16.96 -16.02 -10.37
C PHE A 122 16.98 -15.52 -11.82
N HIS A 123 16.33 -14.39 -12.13
CA HIS A 123 16.36 -13.84 -13.47
C HIS A 123 17.77 -13.42 -13.86
N SER A 124 18.16 -13.67 -15.12
CA SER A 124 19.50 -13.42 -15.67
C SER A 124 19.89 -11.93 -15.75
N SER A 125 18.99 -11.04 -15.34
CA SER A 125 19.25 -9.61 -15.05
C SER A 125 20.14 -9.41 -13.80
N SER A 126 21.03 -10.36 -13.54
CA SER A 126 21.96 -10.38 -12.42
C SER A 126 23.14 -9.48 -12.76
N ARG A 127 23.21 -8.38 -12.00
CA ARG A 127 24.30 -7.39 -11.85
C ARG A 127 24.23 -6.15 -12.73
#